data_AF-A0A956X448-F1
#
_entry.id   AF-A0A956X448-F1
#
_cell.length_a   1.000
_cell.length_b   1.000
_cell.length_c   1.000
_cell.angle_alpha   90.00
_cell.angle_beta   90.00
_cell.angle_gamma   90.00
#
_symmetry.space_group_name_H-M   'P 1'
#
loop_
_entity.id
_entity.type
_entity.pdbx_description
1 polymer ?
#
loop_
_entity_poly.entity_id
_entity_poly.type
_entity_poly.pdbx_seq_one_letter_code
_entity_poly.pdbx_strand_id
1 'polypeptide(L)' 'GKQTPTLKTHKWGLILADEHVGATSMKGVFAAGDNVHGPDLVITAVASAHTAANSIDTYLKGEAAYWAD' A
#
# COMPACT_ATOMS: atom_id res chain seq x y z
N GLY A 1 15.15 -9.11 12.95
CA GLY A 1 13.84 -9.80 13.02
C GLY A 1 13.62 -10.62 11.75
N LYS A 2 12.63 -11.50 11.74
CA LYS A 2 12.22 -12.20 10.50
C LYS A 2 11.73 -11.16 9.48
N GLN A 3 12.06 -11.37 8.20
CA GLN A 3 11.63 -10.52 7.10
C GLN A 3 10.62 -11.26 6.22
N THR A 4 9.85 -10.50 5.44
CA THR A 4 8.96 -11.01 4.39
C THR A 4 9.61 -10.67 3.03
N PRO A 5 10.40 -11.57 2.42
CA PRO A 5 11.28 -11.23 1.29
C PRO A 5 10.53 -10.73 0.04
N THR A 6 9.26 -11.10 -0.11
CA THR A 6 8.42 -10.70 -1.24
C THR A 6 7.77 -9.32 -1.06
N LEU A 7 7.81 -8.76 0.15
CA LEU A 7 7.34 -7.41 0.43
C LEU A 7 8.50 -6.43 0.23
N LYS A 8 8.45 -5.67 -0.86
CA LYS A 8 9.48 -4.68 -1.20
C LYS A 8 9.36 -3.48 -0.27
N THR A 9 10.51 -2.97 0.14
CA THR A 9 10.63 -1.75 0.94
C THR A 9 11.64 -0.81 0.29
N HIS A 10 11.51 0.48 0.54
CA HIS A 10 12.57 1.44 0.27
C HIS A 10 13.81 1.15 1.15
N LYS A 11 14.96 1.75 0.81
CA LYS A 11 16.20 1.65 1.61
C LYS A 11 16.05 2.10 3.07
N TRP A 12 15.00 2.86 3.37
CA TRP A 12 14.67 3.39 4.70
C TRP A 12 13.69 2.51 5.49
N GLY A 13 13.27 1.37 4.93
CA GLY A 13 12.35 0.43 5.60
C GLY A 13 10.86 0.74 5.43
N LEU A 14 10.50 1.81 4.70
CA LEU A 14 9.12 2.10 4.32
C LEU A 14 8.62 1.09 3.27
N ILE A 15 7.36 0.68 3.36
CA ILE A 15 6.75 -0.24 2.41
C ILE A 15 6.63 0.46 1.06
N LEU A 16 7.08 -0.22 0.01
CA LEU A 16 6.89 0.26 -1.35
C LEU A 16 5.47 -0.10 -1.78
N ALA A 17 4.63 0.92 -1.95
CA ALA A 17 3.25 0.81 -2.39
C ALA A 17 2.96 1.83 -3.49
N ASP A 18 2.04 1.48 -4.39
CA ASP A 18 1.51 2.40 -5.40
C ASP A 18 0.62 3.46 -4.73
N GLU A 19 0.89 4.75 -4.95
CA GLU A 19 0.18 5.85 -4.30
C GLU A 19 -1.29 6.00 -4.73
N HIS A 20 -1.66 5.47 -5.90
CA HIS A 20 -3.00 5.61 -6.48
C HIS A 20 -3.93 4.45 -6.12
N VAL A 21 -3.38 3.32 -5.65
CA VAL A 21 -4.18 2.12 -5.31
C VAL A 21 -3.76 1.47 -3.98
N GLY A 22 -2.70 1.94 -3.33
CA GLY A 22 -2.16 1.38 -2.09
C GLY A 22 -1.55 -0.02 -2.25
N ALA A 23 -1.38 -0.51 -3.48
CA ALA A 23 -0.95 -1.87 -3.77
C ALA A 23 0.54 -2.06 -3.49
N THR A 24 0.91 -3.11 -2.74
CA THR A 24 2.32 -3.45 -2.51
C THR A 24 2.84 -4.43 -3.56
N SER A 25 4.11 -4.83 -3.45
CA SER A 25 4.69 -5.90 -4.28
C SER A 25 4.11 -7.30 -4.03
N MET A 26 3.24 -7.46 -3.03
CA MET A 26 2.54 -8.70 -2.74
C MET A 26 1.06 -8.56 -3.09
N LYS A 27 0.58 -9.42 -3.99
CA LYS A 27 -0.83 -9.47 -4.36
C LYS A 27 -1.71 -9.69 -3.12
N GLY A 28 -2.77 -8.89 -3.01
CA GLY A 28 -3.69 -8.89 -1.88
C GLY A 28 -3.17 -8.18 -0.61
N VAL A 29 -1.97 -7.60 -0.65
CA VAL A 29 -1.41 -6.81 0.45
C VAL A 29 -1.33 -5.35 0.03
N PHE A 30 -1.90 -4.48 0.88
CA PHE A 30 -2.00 -3.04 0.66
C PHE A 30 -1.33 -2.29 1.81
N ALA A 31 -0.88 -1.06 1.57
CA ALA A 31 -0.30 -0.17 2.57
C ALA A 31 -0.62 1.31 2.26
N ALA A 32 -0.74 2.13 3.31
CA ALA A 32 -1.04 3.55 3.24
C ALA A 32 -0.62 4.25 4.54
N GLY A 33 -0.43 5.57 4.48
CA GLY A 33 0.01 6.39 5.61
C GLY A 33 1.52 6.36 5.85
N ASP A 34 1.94 6.64 7.09
CA ASP A 34 3.35 6.88 7.43
C ASP A 34 4.27 5.68 7.18
N ASN A 35 3.73 4.45 7.12
CA ASN A 35 4.52 3.27 6.77
C ASN A 35 4.92 3.24 5.27
N VAL A 36 4.30 4.05 4.43
CA VAL A 36 4.61 4.25 3.01
C VAL A 36 5.33 5.59 2.80
N HIS A 37 4.81 6.68 3.37
CA HIS A 37 5.31 8.04 3.10
C HIS A 37 6.42 8.50 4.05
N GLY A 38 6.59 7.84 5.19
CA GLY A 38 7.38 8.38 6.30
C GLY A 38 6.60 9.45 7.08
N PRO A 39 7.26 10.27 7.90
CA PRO A 39 6.57 11.28 8.71
C PRO A 39 5.90 12.34 7.82
N ASP A 40 4.57 12.40 7.88
CA ASP A 40 3.74 13.33 7.09
C ASP A 40 2.56 13.86 7.93
N LEU A 41 1.70 14.67 7.33
CA LEU A 41 0.48 15.19 7.93
C LEU A 41 -0.57 14.09 8.10
N VAL A 42 -1.32 14.17 9.20
CA VAL A 42 -2.45 13.29 9.49
C VAL A 42 -3.44 13.22 8.31
N ILE A 43 -3.69 14.34 7.64
CA ILE A 43 -4.62 14.37 6.51
C ILE A 43 -4.12 13.57 5.30
N THR A 44 -2.80 13.51 5.06
CA THR A 44 -2.24 12.69 3.97
C THR A 44 -2.37 11.21 4.27
N ALA A 45 -2.18 10.82 5.54
CA ALA A 45 -2.41 9.45 5.98
C ALA A 45 -3.88 9.03 5.78
N VAL A 46 -4.83 9.90 6.15
CA VAL A 46 -6.26 9.64 5.95
C VAL A 46 -6.61 9.57 4.46
N ALA A 47 -6.14 10.51 3.64
CA ALA A 47 -6.40 10.53 2.20
C ALA A 47 -5.90 9.25 1.50
N SER A 48 -4.66 8.83 1.77
CA SER A 48 -4.11 7.58 1.22
C SER A 48 -4.82 6.33 1.73
N ALA A 49 -5.31 6.33 2.98
CA ALA A 49 -6.11 5.23 3.50
C ALA A 49 -7.44 5.07 2.77
N HIS A 50 -8.11 6.17 2.38
CA HIS A 50 -9.32 6.11 1.55
C HIS A 50 -9.05 5.49 0.18
N THR A 51 -7.93 5.86 -0.45
CA THR A 51 -7.48 5.26 -1.72
C THR A 51 -7.27 3.75 -1.58
N ALA A 52 -6.46 3.33 -0.60
CA ALA A 52 -6.18 1.92 -0.37
C ALA A 52 -7.45 1.13 0.00
N ALA A 53 -8.36 1.71 0.79
CA ALA A 53 -9.63 1.08 1.16
C ALA A 53 -10.52 0.80 -0.06
N ASN A 54 -10.61 1.74 -1.00
CA ASN A 54 -11.35 1.53 -2.25
C ASN A 54 -10.74 0.38 -3.06
N SER A 55 -9.42 0.31 -3.18
CA SER A 55 -8.74 -0.78 -3.90
C SER A 55 -8.86 -2.13 -3.20
N ILE A 56 -8.88 -2.16 -1.86
CA ILE A 56 -9.18 -3.36 -1.07
C ILE A 56 -10.60 -3.85 -1.37
N ASP A 57 -11.58 -2.95 -1.38
CA ASP A 57 -12.98 -3.29 -1.67
C ASP A 57 -13.14 -3.87 -3.10
N THR A 58 -12.57 -3.20 -4.11
CA THR A 58 -12.51 -3.71 -5.50
C THR A 58 -11.86 -5.10 -5.56
N TYR A 59 -10.73 -5.30 -4.89
CA TYR A 59 -10.06 -6.59 -4.85
C TYR A 59 -10.93 -7.69 -4.23
N LEU A 60 -11.57 -7.42 -3.10
CA LEU A 60 -12.40 -8.39 -2.39
C LEU A 60 -13.67 -8.76 -3.18
N LYS A 61 -14.16 -7.85 -4.03
CA LYS A 61 -15.27 -8.13 -4.95
C LYS A 61 -14.86 -8.96 -6.17
N GLY A 62 -13.57 -9.24 -6.35
CA GLY A 62 -13.05 -9.94 -7.53
C GLY A 62 -13.05 -9.08 -8.79
N GLU A 63 -13.18 -7.75 -8.63
CA GLU A 63 -13.04 -6.79 -9.71
C GLU A 63 -11.55 -6.59 -10.05
N ALA A 64 -11.27 -5.91 -11.16
CA ALA A 64 -9.90 -5.63 -11.58
C ALA A 64 -9.22 -4.66 -10.60
N ALA A 65 -8.47 -5.19 -9.64
CA ALA A 65 -7.51 -4.43 -8.84
C ALA A 65 -6.19 -4.32 -9.60
N TYR A 66 -5.63 -3.10 -9.69
CA TYR A 66 -4.39 -2.85 -10.40
C TYR A 66 -3.18 -3.27 -9.56
N TRP A 67 -2.42 -4.22 -10.07
CA TRP A 67 -1.02 -4.46 -9.68
C TRP A 67 -0.17 -4.26 -10.92
N ALA A 68 0.96 -3.59 -10.79
CA ALA A 68 1.99 -3.64 -11.83
C ALA A 68 2.55 -5.08 -11.91
N ASP A 69 2.70 -5.60 -13.13
CA ASP A 69 3.39 -6.87 -13.40
C ASP A 69 4.87 -6.84 -12.95
#